data_AF-A0A1G0LIJ4-F1
#
_entry.id   AF-A0A1G0LIJ4-F1
#
_cell.length_a   1.000
_cell.length_b   1.000
_cell.length_c   1.000
_cell.angle_alpha   90.00
_cell.angle_beta   90.00
_cell.angle_gamma   90.00
#
_symmetry.space_group_name_H-M   'P 1'
#
loop_
_entity.id
_entity.type
_entity.pdbx_description
1 polymer ?
#
loop_
_entity_poly.entity_id
_entity_poly.type
_entity_poly.pdbx_seq_one_letter_code
_entity_poly.pdbx_strand_id
1 'polypeptide(L)' 'MLDKEIVKEFLEEELEDVEIPKNIKFDDLVDVFIDYCEDDYYEWLRDNAKSFFYGGVNGINWDSITERTHKKKK' A
#
# COMPACT_ATOMS: atom_id res chain seq x y z
N MET A 1 -7.63 -0.69 5.64
CA MET A 1 -6.78 -1.29 6.66
C MET A 1 -6.73 -2.77 6.42
N LEU A 2 -5.55 -3.36 6.45
CA LEU A 2 -5.39 -4.81 6.39
C LEU A 2 -6.06 -5.44 7.61
N ASP A 3 -6.71 -6.58 7.40
CA ASP A 3 -7.32 -7.33 8.49
C ASP A 3 -6.22 -8.04 9.28
N LYS A 4 -6.11 -7.74 10.58
CA LYS A 4 -5.05 -8.23 11.44
C LYS A 4 -5.02 -9.76 11.53
N GLU A 5 -6.18 -10.41 11.58
CA GLU A 5 -6.25 -11.86 11.71
C GLU A 5 -5.80 -12.53 10.40
N ILE A 6 -6.21 -11.97 9.25
CA ILE A 6 -5.74 -12.47 7.94
C ILE A 6 -4.22 -12.30 7.80
N VAL A 7 -3.68 -11.14 8.21
CA VAL A 7 -2.23 -10.90 8.17
C VAL A 7 -1.48 -11.82 9.12
N LYS A 8 -2.06 -12.09 10.29
CA LYS A 8 -1.50 -13.03 11.26
C LYS A 8 -1.38 -14.44 10.69
N GLU A 9 -2.47 -14.98 10.14
CA GLU A 9 -2.48 -16.31 9.50
C GLU A 9 -1.45 -16.38 8.37
N PHE A 10 -1.38 -15.34 7.53
CA PHE A 10 -0.38 -15.24 6.47
C PHE A 10 1.06 -15.26 7.02
N LEU A 11 1.36 -14.47 8.05
CA LEU A 11 2.70 -14.42 8.64
C LEU A 11 3.05 -15.70 9.41
N GLU A 12 2.06 -16.41 9.97
CA GLU A 12 2.29 -17.71 10.62
C GLU A 12 2.73 -18.75 9.59
N GLU A 13 2.13 -18.74 8.39
CA GLU A 13 2.54 -19.61 7.26
C GLU A 13 3.92 -19.21 6.71
N GLU A 14 4.13 -17.92 6.42
CA GLU A 14 5.39 -17.44 5.82
C GLU A 14 6.61 -17.59 6.74
N LEU A 15 6.40 -17.58 8.07
CA LEU A 15 7.47 -17.65 9.07
C LEU A 15 7.50 -19.00 9.81
N GLU A 16 6.80 -20.03 9.34
CA GLU A 16 6.70 -21.33 10.00
C GLU A 16 8.08 -21.94 10.32
N ASP A 17 9.03 -21.82 9.39
CA ASP A 17 10.39 -22.34 9.51
C ASP A 17 11.42 -21.32 10.06
N VAL A 18 10.97 -20.16 10.51
CA VAL A 18 11.84 -19.05 10.94
C VAL A 18 11.82 -18.92 12.47
N GLU A 19 12.99 -18.98 13.10
CA GLU A 19 13.10 -18.71 14.54
C GLU A 19 12.96 -17.20 14.82
N ILE A 20 11.82 -16.82 15.37
CA ILE A 20 11.56 -15.43 15.76
C ILE A 20 12.34 -15.11 17.05
N PRO A 21 13.08 -13.99 17.10
CA PRO A 21 13.81 -13.58 18.29
C PRO A 21 12.90 -13.52 19.53
N LYS A 22 13.35 -14.10 20.65
CA LYS A 22 12.56 -14.22 21.90
C LYS A 22 12.09 -12.90 22.48
N ASN A 23 12.72 -11.78 22.13
CA ASN A 23 12.36 -10.44 22.57
C ASN A 23 11.30 -9.77 21.69
N ILE A 24 10.87 -10.42 20.60
CA ILE A 24 9.83 -9.94 19.69
C ILE A 24 8.59 -10.82 19.89
N LYS A 25 7.47 -10.20 20.21
CA LYS A 25 6.18 -10.91 20.23
C LYS A 25 5.63 -10.97 18.83
N PHE A 26 5.04 -12.10 18.47
CA PHE A 26 4.46 -12.29 17.14
C PHE A 26 3.38 -11.26 16.81
N ASP A 27 2.49 -10.96 17.76
CA ASP A 27 1.44 -9.94 17.55
C ASP A 27 2.02 -8.54 17.30
N ASP A 28 3.13 -8.18 17.96
CA ASP A 28 3.80 -6.89 17.73
C ASP A 28 4.44 -6.85 16.33
N LEU A 29 4.95 -8.00 15.84
CA LEU A 29 5.47 -8.13 14.47
C LEU A 29 4.35 -7.96 13.43
N VAL A 30 3.17 -8.57 13.68
CA VAL A 30 1.99 -8.42 12.82
C VAL A 30 1.59 -6.95 12.71
N ASP A 31 1.50 -6.24 13.84
CA ASP A 31 1.13 -4.82 13.85
C ASP A 31 2.13 -3.97 13.08
N VAL A 32 3.44 -4.16 13.31
CA VAL A 32 4.49 -3.43 12.58
C VAL A 32 4.48 -3.73 11.09
N PHE A 33 4.19 -4.97 10.69
CA PHE A 33 4.08 -5.33 9.28
C PHE A 33 2.88 -4.68 8.60
N ILE A 34 1.72 -4.63 9.28
CA ILE A 34 0.54 -3.91 8.78
C ILE A 34 0.86 -2.44 8.59
N ASP A 35 1.43 -1.78 9.60
CA ASP A 35 1.82 -0.38 9.53
C ASP A 35 2.78 -0.14 8.36
N TYR A 36 3.79 -1.00 8.18
CA TYR A 36 4.72 -0.93 7.06
C TYR A 36 4.02 -1.02 5.70
N CYS A 37 3.13 -2.01 5.52
CA CYS A 37 2.41 -2.20 4.26
C CYS A 37 1.46 -1.03 3.96
N GLU A 38 0.78 -0.51 4.98
CA GLU A 38 -0.17 0.60 4.81
C GLU A 38 0.57 1.91 4.51
N ASP A 39 1.63 2.22 5.24
CA ASP A 39 2.44 3.41 4.98
C ASP A 39 3.02 3.39 3.57
N ASP A 40 3.65 2.28 3.15
CA ASP A 40 4.22 2.15 1.81
C ASP A 40 3.13 2.25 0.72
N TYR A 41 1.97 1.62 0.94
CA TYR A 41 0.84 1.74 0.02
C TYR A 41 0.35 3.19 -0.13
N TYR A 42 0.20 3.92 0.97
CA TYR A 42 -0.26 5.30 0.93
C TYR A 42 0.78 6.26 0.35
N GLU A 43 2.08 6.04 0.61
CA GLU A 43 3.16 6.80 0.00
C GLU A 43 3.20 6.58 -1.52
N TRP A 44 3.16 5.32 -1.96
CA TRP A 44 3.08 4.96 -3.37
C TRP A 44 1.85 5.59 -4.04
N LEU A 45 0.67 5.50 -3.40
CA LEU A 45 -0.56 6.07 -3.94
C LEU A 45 -0.45 7.60 -4.04
N ARG A 46 0.13 8.25 -3.03
CA ARG A 46 0.31 9.70 -2.98
C ARG A 46 1.24 10.17 -4.10
N ASP A 47 2.35 9.49 -4.35
CA ASP A 47 3.30 9.87 -5.39
C ASP A 47 2.75 9.61 -6.80
N ASN A 48 2.01 8.53 -6.97
CA ASN A 48 1.29 8.29 -8.22
C ASN A 48 0.16 9.31 -8.45
N ALA A 49 -0.57 9.68 -7.41
CA ALA A 49 -1.57 10.74 -7.49
C ALA A 49 -0.92 12.07 -7.88
N LYS A 50 0.24 12.40 -7.31
CA LYS A 50 0.97 13.60 -7.72
C LYS A 50 1.31 13.58 -9.20
N SER A 51 1.85 12.47 -9.68
CA SER A 51 2.21 12.30 -11.09
C SER A 51 0.99 12.32 -12.01
N PHE A 52 -0.11 11.71 -11.59
CA PHE A 52 -1.34 11.59 -12.38
C PHE A 52 -2.09 12.92 -12.49
N PHE A 53 -2.25 13.64 -11.38
CA PHE A 53 -3.04 14.87 -11.34
C PHE A 53 -2.20 16.11 -11.65
N TYR A 54 -0.96 16.19 -11.15
CA TYR A 54 -0.14 17.41 -11.20
C TYR A 54 1.05 17.35 -12.16
N GLY A 55 1.10 16.39 -13.10
CA GLY A 55 2.19 16.24 -14.06
C GLY A 55 2.34 17.38 -15.10
N GLY A 56 1.67 18.53 -14.94
CA GLY A 56 1.74 19.70 -15.82
C GLY A 56 2.20 20.96 -15.10
N VAL A 57 2.69 21.95 -15.86
CA VAL A 57 3.38 23.15 -15.35
C VAL A 57 2.51 24.02 -14.42
N ASN A 58 1.17 23.89 -14.40
CA ASN A 58 0.27 24.73 -13.60
C ASN A 58 -0.96 23.98 -13.07
N GLY A 59 -0.79 23.09 -12.10
CA GLY A 59 -1.92 22.46 -11.38
C GLY A 59 -2.56 21.28 -12.11
N ILE A 60 -3.82 20.96 -11.76
CA ILE A 60 -4.49 19.74 -12.26
C ILE A 60 -4.81 19.86 -13.75
N ASN A 61 -4.35 18.91 -14.56
CA ASN A 61 -4.67 18.83 -15.99
C ASN A 61 -5.94 17.99 -16.23
N TRP A 62 -7.11 18.63 -16.13
CA TRP A 62 -8.40 17.97 -16.31
C TRP A 62 -8.66 17.44 -17.73
N ASP A 63 -8.09 18.06 -18.76
CA ASP A 63 -8.26 17.60 -20.14
C ASP A 63 -7.59 16.24 -20.34
N SER A 64 -6.36 16.07 -19.84
CA SER A 64 -5.65 14.79 -19.90
C SER A 64 -6.36 13.69 -19.10
N ILE A 65 -6.94 14.04 -17.95
CA ILE A 65 -7.69 13.10 -17.12
C ILE A 65 -8.99 12.67 -17.83
N THR A 66 -9.72 13.64 -18.39
CA THR A 66 -10.96 13.40 -19.15
C THR A 66 -10.72 12.50 -20.38
N GLU A 67 -9.61 12.70 -21.09
CA GLU A 67 -9.25 11.83 -22.21
C GLU A 67 -9.00 10.38 -21.76
N ARG A 68 -8.26 10.20 -20.66
CA ARG A 68 -7.95 8.88 -20.10
C ARG A 68 -9.20 8.14 -19.62
N THR A 69 -10.17 8.83 -19.01
CA THR A 69 -11.42 8.21 -18.54
C THR A 69 -12.33 7.80 -19.70
N HIS A 70 -12.37 8.57 -20.80
CA HIS A 70 -13.13 8.21 -21.99
C HIS A 70 -12.49 7.08 -22.81
N LYS A 71 -11.15 6.98 -22.84
CA LYS A 71 -10.43 5.87 -23.49
C LYS A 71 -10.67 4.50 -22.80
N LYS A 72 -10.94 4.48 -21.49
CA LYS A 72 -11.23 3.24 -20.74
C LYS A 72 -12.61 2.61 -21.03
N LYS A 73 -13.51 3.30 -21.74
CA LYS A 73 -14.88 2.81 -22.03
C LYS A 73 -15.01 2.03 -23.35
N LYS A 74 -13.91 1.59 -23.96
CA LYS A 74 -13.91 0.75 -25.18
C LYS A 74 -13.52 -0.69 -24.87
#